data_AF-A0A0S8EWC6-F1
#
_entry.id   AF-A0A0S8EWC6-F1
#
_cell.length_a   1.000
_cell.length_b   1.000
_cell.length_c   1.000
_cell.angle_alpha   90.00
_cell.angle_beta   90.00
_cell.angle_gamma   90.00
#
_symmetry.space_group_name_H-M   'P 1'
#
loop_
_entity.id
_entity.type
_entity.pdbx_description
1 polymer ?
#
loop_
_entity_poly.entity_id
_entity_poly.type
_entity_poly.pdbx_seq_one_letter_code
_entity_poly.pdbx_strand_id
1 'polypeptide(L)'
;MQPIELHAGWVTKSMKRKKTGYFLPNDWILWRSEGLLEAIKLSSGDHIEIEAGPEMDPLNRESCTSVWESLARFEPLVGQLRAAIQECTPEPLTRGTVLRGSGWRQLFVELTAKCNERCVHCYAESSPLRLEALCWQELSSVIKDAKALGFDLVQLTGGDPLISPHCVRAVELLRETGIPQVEIYTNGLALSGTTYERLRDLAPCFAFSFYSHDAETHDAITRTPGSHARTTRAIRRAIDDGLKVR
;
A
#
# COMPACT_ATOMS: atom_id res chain seq x y z
N MET A 1 -21.49 33.07 -17.68
CA MET A 1 -20.36 32.24 -17.22
C MET A 1 -19.12 33.10 -17.24
N GLN A 2 -18.43 33.27 -16.11
CA GLN A 2 -17.16 34.02 -16.06
C GLN A 2 -16.05 33.24 -16.78
N PRO A 3 -15.09 33.92 -17.43
CA PRO A 3 -13.92 33.26 -18.03
C PRO A 3 -13.08 32.61 -16.94
N ILE A 4 -12.51 31.43 -17.25
CA ILE A 4 -11.52 30.77 -16.41
C ILE A 4 -10.19 31.51 -16.58
N GLU A 5 -9.65 32.10 -15.52
CA GLU A 5 -8.30 32.65 -15.51
C GLU A 5 -7.28 31.51 -15.34
N LEU A 6 -6.47 31.26 -16.38
CA LEU A 6 -5.32 30.35 -16.33
C LEU A 6 -4.07 31.16 -15.99
N HIS A 7 -3.37 30.80 -14.92
CA HIS A 7 -2.04 31.35 -14.63
C HIS A 7 -0.96 30.34 -15.06
N ALA A 8 -0.01 30.78 -15.89
CA ALA A 8 1.16 29.99 -16.22
C ALA A 8 2.10 29.94 -14.99
N GLY A 9 2.16 28.78 -14.32
CA GLY A 9 3.05 28.53 -13.19
C GLY A 9 4.01 27.38 -13.48
N TRP A 10 5.29 27.54 -13.13
CA TRP A 10 6.34 26.55 -13.37
C TRP A 10 6.21 25.35 -12.43
N VAL A 11 6.32 24.12 -12.95
CA VAL A 11 6.63 22.93 -12.14
C VAL A 11 7.98 22.36 -12.62
N THR A 12 9.00 22.43 -11.76
CA THR A 12 10.29 21.71 -11.93
C THR A 12 10.29 20.54 -10.94
N LYS A 13 10.98 19.39 -11.07
CA LYS A 13 12.02 18.90 -12.00
C LYS A 13 11.98 17.36 -11.90
N SER A 14 11.86 16.64 -13.01
CA SER A 14 12.36 15.25 -13.11
C SER A 14 13.26 15.19 -14.34
N MET A 15 14.53 14.91 -14.09
CA MET A 15 15.60 14.90 -15.09
C MET A 15 15.19 14.00 -16.27
N LYS A 16 15.13 14.62 -17.46
CA LYS A 16 15.11 14.03 -18.83
C LYS A 16 13.88 14.31 -19.70
N ARG A 17 12.79 14.92 -19.22
CA ARG A 17 11.68 15.34 -20.11
C ARG A 17 11.22 16.75 -19.76
N LYS A 18 11.22 17.67 -20.75
CA LYS A 18 10.54 18.99 -20.61
C LYS A 18 9.06 18.69 -20.42
N LYS A 19 8.48 19.10 -19.30
CA LYS A 19 7.08 18.84 -18.93
C LYS A 19 6.40 20.19 -18.69
N THR A 20 5.19 20.33 -19.21
CA THR A 20 4.39 21.57 -19.16
C THR A 20 3.05 21.21 -18.54
N GLY A 21 2.60 21.92 -17.51
CA GLY A 21 1.30 21.71 -16.85
C GLY A 21 0.55 23.03 -16.71
N TYR A 22 -0.79 22.99 -16.66
CA TYR A 22 -1.63 24.19 -16.56
C TYR A 22 -2.50 24.17 -15.31
N PHE A 23 -2.64 25.33 -14.65
CA PHE A 23 -3.51 25.52 -13.50
C PHE A 23 -4.94 25.81 -13.95
N LEU A 24 -5.88 24.99 -13.51
CA LEU A 24 -7.33 25.14 -13.66
C LEU A 24 -7.94 25.80 -12.39
N PRO A 25 -9.20 26.27 -12.45
CA PRO A 25 -9.93 26.75 -11.27
C PRO A 25 -9.99 25.70 -10.16
N ASN A 26 -10.14 26.13 -8.91
CA ASN A 26 -10.21 25.25 -7.74
C ASN A 26 -8.96 24.38 -7.54
N ASP A 27 -7.79 24.92 -7.91
CA ASP A 27 -6.49 24.34 -7.58
C ASP A 27 -6.20 23.02 -8.31
N TRP A 28 -6.76 22.84 -9.51
CA TRP A 28 -6.51 21.68 -10.36
C TRP A 28 -5.30 21.92 -11.29
N ILE A 29 -4.53 20.88 -11.60
CA ILE A 29 -3.50 20.86 -12.63
C ILE A 29 -3.93 19.89 -13.73
N LEU A 30 -3.81 20.34 -14.98
CA LEU A 30 -3.89 19.48 -16.17
C LEU A 30 -2.48 19.08 -16.62
N TRP A 31 -2.32 17.79 -16.90
CA TRP A 31 -1.07 17.14 -17.29
C TRP A 31 -1.34 16.10 -18.39
N ARG A 32 -0.37 15.80 -19.27
CA ARG A 32 -0.45 14.70 -20.24
C ARG A 32 0.70 13.72 -20.07
N SER A 33 0.40 12.42 -20.03
CA SER A 33 1.39 11.33 -19.97
C SER A 33 0.98 10.21 -20.92
N GLU A 34 1.83 9.85 -21.88
CA GLU A 34 1.70 8.61 -22.68
C GLU A 34 0.32 8.37 -23.33
N GLY A 35 -0.35 9.42 -23.81
CA GLY A 35 -1.68 9.33 -24.44
C GLY A 35 -2.86 9.56 -23.49
N LEU A 36 -2.60 9.73 -22.19
CA LEU A 36 -3.60 10.07 -21.18
C LEU A 36 -3.52 11.56 -20.86
N LEU A 37 -4.69 12.19 -20.68
CA LEU A 37 -4.84 13.51 -20.08
C LEU A 37 -5.26 13.32 -18.62
N GLU A 38 -4.45 13.83 -17.70
CA GLU A 38 -4.58 13.70 -16.26
C GLU A 38 -4.98 15.05 -15.66
N ALA A 39 -5.97 15.07 -14.78
CA ALA A 39 -6.33 16.23 -13.97
C ALA A 39 -6.14 15.91 -12.48
N ILE A 40 -5.36 16.73 -11.78
CA ILE A 40 -4.99 16.53 -10.36
C ILE A 40 -5.38 17.76 -9.54
N LYS A 41 -6.17 17.60 -8.48
CA LYS A 41 -6.49 18.70 -7.55
C LYS A 41 -5.43 18.81 -6.46
N LEU A 42 -4.68 19.90 -6.43
CA LEU A 42 -3.55 20.09 -5.51
C LEU A 42 -3.98 20.10 -4.03
N SER A 43 -5.12 20.70 -3.72
CA SER A 43 -5.65 20.80 -2.35
C SER A 43 -6.06 19.47 -1.70
N SER A 44 -6.35 18.43 -2.49
CA SER A 44 -6.92 17.16 -2.00
C SER A 44 -6.27 15.90 -2.56
N GLY A 45 -5.47 16.04 -3.63
CA GLY A 45 -4.88 14.92 -4.35
C GLY A 45 -5.83 14.24 -5.33
N ASP A 46 -7.08 14.67 -5.44
CA ASP A 46 -8.09 14.10 -6.35
C ASP A 46 -7.55 13.97 -7.78
N HIS A 47 -7.68 12.78 -8.39
CA HIS A 47 -7.16 12.50 -9.73
C HIS A 47 -8.21 11.93 -10.68
N ILE A 48 -8.16 12.39 -11.92
CA ILE A 48 -9.01 11.94 -13.02
C ILE A 48 -8.15 11.71 -14.25
N GLU A 49 -8.31 10.55 -14.88
CA GLU A 49 -7.65 10.18 -16.13
C GLU A 49 -8.66 10.17 -17.27
N ILE A 50 -8.28 10.70 -18.42
CA ILE A 50 -9.05 10.64 -19.66
C ILE A 50 -8.17 10.14 -20.79
N GLU A 51 -8.63 9.11 -21.51
CA GLU A 51 -7.99 8.67 -22.76
C GLU A 51 -8.06 9.78 -23.80
N ALA A 52 -6.91 10.33 -24.17
CA ALA A 52 -6.77 11.24 -25.28
C ALA A 52 -6.28 10.45 -26.50
N GLY A 53 -6.99 10.55 -27.62
CA GLY A 53 -6.58 9.88 -28.87
C GLY A 53 -5.14 10.21 -29.30
N PRO A 54 -4.59 9.48 -30.29
CA PRO A 54 -3.17 9.54 -30.70
C PRO A 54 -2.72 10.87 -31.35
N GLU A 55 -3.58 11.89 -31.38
CA GLU A 55 -3.24 13.20 -31.94
C GLU A 55 -2.13 13.90 -31.10
N MET A 56 -1.21 14.55 -31.81
CA MET A 56 0.05 15.09 -31.28
C MET A 56 -0.13 15.97 -30.03
N ASP A 57 0.92 15.96 -29.20
CA ASP A 57 0.98 16.67 -27.91
C ASP A 57 1.17 18.19 -28.09
N PRO A 58 0.17 19.04 -27.78
CA PRO A 58 0.36 20.49 -27.81
C PRO A 58 1.29 20.97 -26.68
N LEU A 59 1.52 20.17 -25.64
CA LEU A 59 2.44 20.50 -24.53
C LEU A 59 3.90 20.26 -24.91
N ASN A 60 4.14 19.47 -25.96
CA ASN A 60 5.48 19.21 -26.49
C ASN A 60 5.47 19.14 -28.01
N ARG A 61 5.90 20.27 -28.59
CA ARG A 61 6.28 20.48 -29.99
C ARG A 61 5.13 20.60 -30.98
N GLU A 62 4.53 21.77 -31.02
CA GLU A 62 4.27 22.50 -32.26
C GLU A 62 4.19 24.00 -31.99
N SER A 63 4.53 24.83 -32.98
CA SER A 63 4.51 26.30 -32.87
C SER A 63 3.07 26.81 -32.82
N CYS A 64 2.39 26.64 -31.70
CA CYS A 64 1.11 27.29 -31.47
C CYS A 64 1.36 28.69 -30.90
N THR A 65 0.79 29.70 -31.57
CA THR A 65 0.88 31.12 -31.24
C THR A 65 0.25 31.45 -29.88
N SER A 66 -0.66 30.62 -29.39
CA SER A 66 -1.09 30.63 -27.99
C SER A 66 -1.60 29.26 -27.54
N VAL A 67 -1.48 28.99 -26.24
CA VAL A 67 -2.07 27.82 -25.55
C VAL A 67 -3.58 27.72 -25.78
N TRP A 68 -4.25 28.87 -25.96
CA TRP A 68 -5.70 28.98 -26.14
C TRP A 68 -6.18 28.43 -27.48
N GLU A 69 -5.43 28.63 -28.57
CA GLU A 69 -5.76 28.07 -29.88
C GLU A 69 -5.61 26.54 -29.89
N SER A 70 -4.67 26.00 -29.11
CA SER A 70 -4.52 24.55 -28.92
C SER A 70 -5.65 23.96 -28.08
N LEU A 71 -6.03 24.60 -26.97
CA LEU A 71 -7.08 24.10 -26.07
C LEU A 71 -8.50 24.28 -26.64
N ALA A 72 -8.77 25.33 -27.42
CA ALA A 72 -10.08 25.58 -28.04
C ALA A 72 -10.48 24.46 -29.02
N ARG A 73 -9.52 23.78 -29.66
CA ARG A 73 -9.79 22.61 -30.52
C ARG A 73 -10.31 21.39 -29.75
N PHE A 74 -10.11 21.37 -28.43
CA PHE A 74 -10.53 20.30 -27.53
C PHE A 74 -11.65 20.76 -26.57
N GLU A 75 -12.40 21.81 -26.90
CA GLU A 75 -13.57 22.23 -26.12
C GLU A 75 -14.58 21.09 -25.83
N PRO A 76 -14.79 20.10 -26.74
CA PRO A 76 -15.54 18.89 -26.43
C PRO A 76 -14.88 18.02 -25.35
N LEU A 77 -13.54 17.90 -25.36
CA LEU A 77 -12.76 17.11 -24.39
C LEU A 77 -12.68 17.80 -23.02
N VAL A 78 -12.56 19.14 -23.00
CA VAL A 78 -12.67 19.96 -21.79
C VAL A 78 -14.09 19.91 -21.24
N GLY A 79 -15.10 19.83 -22.12
CA GLY A 79 -16.48 19.56 -21.75
C GLY A 79 -16.66 18.19 -21.10
N GLN A 80 -16.06 17.14 -21.69
CA GLN A 80 -16.01 15.80 -21.11
C GLN A 80 -15.28 15.77 -19.77
N LEU A 81 -14.16 16.49 -19.63
CA LEU A 81 -13.42 16.61 -18.37
C LEU A 81 -14.23 17.37 -17.32
N ARG A 82 -14.98 18.41 -17.70
CA ARG A 82 -15.93 19.10 -16.78
C ARG A 82 -17.06 18.17 -16.35
N ALA A 83 -17.65 17.41 -17.27
CA ALA A 83 -18.68 16.43 -16.97
C ALA A 83 -18.13 15.33 -16.04
N ALA A 84 -16.94 14.78 -16.35
CA ALA A 84 -16.26 13.80 -15.53
C ALA A 84 -15.90 14.35 -14.13
N ILE A 85 -15.45 15.60 -14.00
CA ILE A 85 -15.22 16.25 -12.69
C ILE A 85 -16.52 16.40 -11.90
N GLN A 86 -17.66 16.60 -12.56
CA GLN A 86 -18.96 16.75 -11.93
C GLN A 86 -19.63 15.40 -11.59
N GLU A 87 -19.33 14.35 -12.36
CA GLU A 87 -19.98 13.04 -12.27
C GLU A 87 -19.12 11.96 -11.57
N CYS A 88 -17.79 12.10 -11.59
CA CYS A 88 -16.87 11.18 -10.91
C CYS A 88 -16.55 11.68 -9.51
N THR A 89 -16.58 10.77 -8.52
CA THR A 89 -15.81 10.93 -7.28
C THR A 89 -14.35 10.61 -7.58
N PRO A 90 -13.44 11.60 -7.58
CA PRO A 90 -12.02 11.36 -7.89
C PRO A 90 -11.39 10.48 -6.81
N GLU A 91 -10.39 9.69 -7.18
CA GLU A 91 -9.57 8.98 -6.20
C GLU A 91 -8.41 9.87 -5.75
N PRO A 92 -8.15 10.01 -4.43
CA PRO A 92 -7.02 10.80 -3.95
C PRO A 92 -5.69 10.11 -4.26
N LEU A 93 -4.77 10.83 -4.91
CA LEU A 93 -3.40 10.38 -5.14
C LEU A 93 -2.69 10.16 -3.82
N THR A 94 -2.12 8.96 -3.69
CA THR A 94 -1.20 8.66 -2.59
C THR A 94 0.21 9.09 -2.98
N ARG A 95 1.11 9.29 -2.01
CA ARG A 95 2.53 9.52 -2.31
C ARG A 95 3.10 8.38 -3.16
N GLY A 96 2.61 7.15 -2.98
CA GLY A 96 2.97 6.02 -3.82
C GLY A 96 2.56 6.17 -5.28
N THR A 97 1.32 6.61 -5.52
CA THR A 97 0.82 6.85 -6.88
C THR A 97 1.65 7.91 -7.60
N VAL A 98 2.00 8.99 -6.90
CA VAL A 98 2.88 10.05 -7.46
C VAL A 98 4.29 9.52 -7.80
N LEU A 99 4.83 8.60 -6.98
CA LEU A 99 6.20 8.09 -7.15
C LEU A 99 6.32 6.92 -8.14
N ARG A 100 5.29 6.07 -8.25
CA ARG A 100 5.33 4.81 -9.05
C ARG A 100 4.24 4.68 -10.10
N GLY A 101 3.28 5.60 -10.20
CA GLY A 101 2.10 5.51 -11.07
C GLY A 101 1.07 4.47 -10.62
N SER A 102 1.53 3.29 -10.22
CA SER A 102 0.70 2.14 -9.79
C SER A 102 0.49 2.04 -8.27
N GLY A 103 1.03 2.97 -7.48
CA GLY A 103 0.98 2.91 -6.01
C GLY A 103 1.94 1.87 -5.41
N TRP A 104 1.74 1.56 -4.13
CA TRP A 104 2.45 0.50 -3.43
C TRP A 104 1.48 -0.60 -3.02
N ARG A 105 1.78 -1.86 -3.34
CA ARG A 105 0.85 -2.96 -3.06
C ARG A 105 1.02 -3.50 -1.64
N GLN A 106 2.24 -3.89 -1.27
CA GLN A 106 2.49 -4.61 -0.03
C GLN A 106 3.72 -4.09 0.70
N LEU A 107 3.57 -3.88 2.01
CA LEU A 107 4.65 -3.60 2.95
C LEU A 107 4.85 -4.80 3.89
N PHE A 108 6.09 -5.24 4.02
CA PHE A 108 6.49 -6.21 5.04
C PHE A 108 7.14 -5.46 6.19
N VAL A 109 6.68 -5.70 7.42
CA VAL A 109 7.25 -5.08 8.63
C VAL A 109 7.75 -6.20 9.54
N GLU A 110 9.06 -6.29 9.75
CA GLU A 110 9.65 -7.23 10.72
C GLU A 110 9.60 -6.61 12.12
N LEU A 111 8.81 -7.18 13.02
CA LEU A 111 8.58 -6.61 14.36
C LEU A 111 9.73 -6.93 15.31
N THR A 112 10.34 -8.10 15.14
CA THR A 112 11.44 -8.60 15.97
C THR A 112 12.26 -9.60 15.18
N ALA A 113 13.50 -9.89 15.59
CA ALA A 113 14.25 -11.05 15.12
C ALA A 113 14.03 -12.29 16.02
N LYS A 114 13.28 -12.14 17.13
CA LYS A 114 13.03 -13.22 18.08
C LYS A 114 11.97 -14.18 17.55
N CYS A 115 12.33 -15.45 17.45
CA CYS A 115 11.43 -16.52 17.03
C CYS A 115 11.45 -17.65 18.05
N ASN A 116 10.36 -18.38 18.18
CA ASN A 116 10.26 -19.61 18.97
C ASN A 116 10.70 -20.88 18.20
N GLU A 117 11.19 -20.73 16.96
CA GLU A 117 11.76 -21.79 16.12
C GLU A 117 13.20 -21.47 15.69
N ARG A 118 13.87 -22.42 15.01
CA ARG A 118 15.25 -22.28 14.50
C ARG A 118 15.40 -22.92 13.11
N CYS A 119 14.55 -22.50 12.18
CA CYS A 119 14.43 -23.14 10.87
C CYS A 119 15.77 -23.20 10.10
N VAL A 120 16.03 -24.34 9.44
CA VAL A 120 17.28 -24.60 8.68
C VAL A 120 17.53 -23.62 7.54
N HIS A 121 16.49 -22.95 7.05
CA HIS A 121 16.50 -22.07 5.86
C HIS A 121 16.16 -20.60 6.20
N CYS A 122 16.18 -20.22 7.49
CA CYS A 122 15.76 -18.88 7.90
C CYS A 122 16.73 -17.81 7.38
N TYR A 123 16.30 -17.00 6.39
CA TYR A 123 17.12 -15.93 5.82
C TYR A 123 17.49 -14.85 6.84
N ALA A 124 16.64 -14.63 7.83
CA ALA A 124 16.82 -13.60 8.86
C ALA A 124 17.64 -14.07 10.06
N GLU A 125 18.08 -15.34 10.07
CA GLU A 125 18.78 -15.97 11.20
C GLU A 125 18.05 -15.74 12.55
N SER A 126 16.72 -15.74 12.49
CA SER A 126 15.86 -15.54 13.64
C SER A 126 15.93 -16.73 14.58
N SER A 127 15.85 -16.46 15.89
CA SER A 127 15.91 -17.53 16.90
C SER A 127 15.42 -17.05 18.26
N PRO A 128 15.25 -17.95 19.25
CA PRO A 128 14.85 -17.56 20.61
C PRO A 128 15.83 -16.64 21.32
N LEU A 129 17.08 -16.56 20.85
CA LEU A 129 18.16 -15.78 21.46
C LEU A 129 18.31 -14.37 20.86
N ARG A 130 17.62 -14.10 19.74
CA ARG A 130 17.62 -12.76 19.14
C ARG A 130 16.79 -11.81 20.00
N LEU A 131 17.20 -10.55 20.02
CA LEU A 131 16.61 -9.51 20.89
C LEU A 131 16.25 -8.24 20.11
N GLU A 132 16.66 -8.15 18.85
CA GLU A 132 16.36 -7.04 17.97
C GLU A 132 14.85 -6.94 17.78
N ALA A 133 14.30 -5.75 17.98
CA ALA A 133 12.88 -5.47 17.86
C ALA A 133 12.67 -3.98 17.61
N LEU A 134 11.63 -3.65 16.85
CA LEU A 134 11.16 -2.29 16.73
C LEU A 134 10.51 -1.87 18.05
N CYS A 135 10.86 -0.68 18.54
CA CYS A 135 10.08 -0.07 19.61
C CYS A 135 8.72 0.41 19.07
N TRP A 136 7.77 0.65 19.97
CA TRP A 136 6.44 1.10 19.57
C TRP A 136 6.47 2.40 18.76
N GLN A 137 7.34 3.35 19.10
CA GLN A 137 7.45 4.63 18.42
C GLN A 137 7.82 4.43 16.95
N GLU A 138 8.85 3.62 16.67
CA GLU A 138 9.27 3.27 15.31
C GLU A 138 8.16 2.56 14.55
N LEU A 139 7.57 1.51 15.14
CA LEU A 139 6.51 0.72 14.52
C LEU A 139 5.29 1.58 14.17
N SER A 140 4.86 2.44 15.10
CA SER A 140 3.73 3.34 14.88
C SER A 140 4.01 4.39 13.79
N SER A 141 5.27 4.84 13.65
CA SER A 141 5.68 5.73 12.56
C SER A 141 5.59 5.00 11.22
N VAL A 142 6.14 3.80 11.12
CA VAL A 142 6.09 2.96 9.90
C VAL A 142 4.64 2.72 9.46
N ILE A 143 3.74 2.42 10.39
CA ILE A 143 2.32 2.19 10.08
C ILE A 143 1.65 3.45 9.52
N LYS A 144 1.94 4.64 10.10
CA LYS A 144 1.41 5.92 9.59
C LYS A 144 1.96 6.24 8.20
N ASP A 145 3.26 6.00 7.99
CA ASP A 145 3.89 6.18 6.70
C ASP A 145 3.32 5.23 5.63
N ALA A 146 3.00 3.99 6.01
CA ALA A 146 2.34 3.03 5.12
C ALA A 146 0.99 3.55 4.61
N LYS A 147 0.18 4.16 5.49
CA LYS A 147 -1.08 4.79 5.07
C LYS A 147 -0.85 5.98 4.15
N ALA A 148 0.10 6.87 4.49
CA ALA A 148 0.41 8.05 3.67
C ALA A 148 0.96 7.68 2.28
N LEU A 149 1.67 6.55 2.18
CA LEU A 149 2.19 6.00 0.93
C LEU A 149 1.15 5.23 0.12
N GLY A 150 0.00 4.89 0.71
CA GLY A 150 -1.09 4.23 0.00
C GLY A 150 -0.91 2.72 -0.16
N PHE A 151 -0.38 2.04 0.85
CA PHE A 151 -0.26 0.58 0.80
C PHE A 151 -1.62 -0.12 0.93
N ASP A 152 -1.86 -1.14 0.08
CA ASP A 152 -3.06 -1.98 0.13
C ASP A 152 -2.99 -3.04 1.23
N LEU A 153 -1.79 -3.59 1.45
CA LEU A 153 -1.51 -4.67 2.38
C LEU A 153 -0.31 -4.35 3.24
N VAL A 154 -0.49 -4.47 4.56
CA VAL A 154 0.62 -4.53 5.51
C VAL A 154 0.67 -5.94 6.10
N GLN A 155 1.79 -6.62 5.90
CA GLN A 155 2.08 -7.92 6.50
C GLN A 155 3.05 -7.71 7.68
N LEU A 156 2.60 -8.10 8.87
CA LEU A 156 3.44 -8.16 10.08
C LEU A 156 4.19 -9.49 10.08
N THR A 157 5.51 -9.40 10.26
CA THR A 157 6.47 -10.51 10.15
C THR A 157 7.54 -10.39 11.24
N GLY A 158 8.63 -11.13 11.08
CA GLY A 158 9.89 -10.93 11.80
C GLY A 158 9.98 -11.81 13.02
N GLY A 159 11.07 -12.61 13.05
CA GLY A 159 11.15 -13.79 13.91
C GLY A 159 9.84 -14.55 13.80
N ASP A 160 9.07 -14.52 14.88
CA ASP A 160 7.62 -14.65 14.77
C ASP A 160 6.94 -13.39 15.34
N PRO A 161 6.02 -12.73 14.60
CA PRO A 161 5.42 -11.47 15.02
C PRO A 161 4.60 -11.61 16.31
N LEU A 162 4.03 -12.78 16.60
CA LEU A 162 3.24 -13.02 17.82
C LEU A 162 4.10 -13.04 19.08
N ILE A 163 5.43 -13.10 18.95
CA ILE A 163 6.37 -12.96 20.06
C ILE A 163 6.54 -11.48 20.45
N SER A 164 6.29 -10.55 19.53
CA SER A 164 6.40 -9.12 19.83
C SER A 164 5.28 -8.66 20.75
N PRO A 165 5.57 -7.92 21.83
CA PRO A 165 4.54 -7.34 22.70
C PRO A 165 3.69 -6.27 21.97
N HIS A 166 4.11 -5.85 20.78
CA HIS A 166 3.44 -4.83 19.98
C HIS A 166 2.53 -5.41 18.89
N CYS A 167 2.50 -6.73 18.68
CA CYS A 167 1.76 -7.35 17.57
C CYS A 167 0.28 -6.94 17.55
N VAL A 168 -0.44 -7.20 18.65
CA VAL A 168 -1.87 -6.89 18.72
C VAL A 168 -2.13 -5.39 18.55
N ARG A 169 -1.32 -4.56 19.22
CA ARG A 169 -1.42 -3.10 19.14
C ARG A 169 -1.14 -2.57 17.74
N ALA A 170 -0.25 -3.21 16.99
CA ALA A 170 0.04 -2.88 15.61
C ALA A 170 -1.15 -3.20 14.69
N VAL A 171 -1.81 -4.35 14.90
CA VAL A 171 -3.04 -4.71 14.17
C VAL A 171 -4.15 -3.71 14.47
N GLU A 172 -4.34 -3.31 15.73
CA GLU A 172 -5.31 -2.27 16.13
C GLU A 172 -5.06 -0.97 15.35
N LEU A 173 -3.82 -0.46 15.39
CA LEU A 173 -3.46 0.77 14.68
C LEU A 173 -3.64 0.63 13.16
N LEU A 174 -3.27 -0.51 12.58
CA LEU A 174 -3.45 -0.76 11.15
C LEU A 174 -4.93 -0.74 10.75
N ARG A 175 -5.83 -1.31 11.57
CA ARG A 175 -7.28 -1.21 11.36
C ARG A 175 -7.78 0.23 11.44
N GLU A 176 -7.30 1.00 12.43
CA GLU A 176 -7.65 2.41 12.58
C GLU A 176 -7.21 3.28 11.39
N THR A 177 -6.07 2.98 10.77
CA THR A 177 -5.61 3.72 9.58
C THR A 177 -6.45 3.48 8.33
N GLY A 178 -7.31 2.46 8.31
CA GLY A 178 -8.09 2.07 7.14
C GLY A 178 -7.22 1.55 5.99
N ILE A 179 -6.13 0.84 6.30
CA ILE A 179 -5.41 0.03 5.31
C ILE A 179 -6.28 -1.19 4.96
N PRO A 180 -6.52 -1.48 3.67
CA PRO A 180 -7.47 -2.52 3.26
C PRO A 180 -7.18 -3.91 3.84
N GLN A 181 -5.91 -4.32 3.83
CA GLN A 181 -5.51 -5.65 4.24
C GLN A 181 -4.43 -5.61 5.32
N VAL A 182 -4.65 -6.39 6.37
CA VAL A 182 -3.71 -6.62 7.46
C VAL A 182 -3.48 -8.11 7.57
N GLU A 183 -2.23 -8.54 7.43
CA GLU A 183 -1.86 -9.95 7.49
C GLU A 183 -0.77 -10.18 8.56
N ILE A 184 -0.85 -11.30 9.27
CA ILE A 184 0.18 -11.76 10.20
C ILE A 184 0.81 -13.02 9.61
N TYR A 185 2.11 -12.96 9.31
CA TYR A 185 2.86 -14.12 8.86
C TYR A 185 3.58 -14.78 10.04
N THR A 186 3.14 -15.97 10.44
CA THR A 186 3.50 -16.60 11.72
C THR A 186 3.68 -18.11 11.59
N ASN A 187 4.46 -18.73 12.46
CA ASN A 187 4.46 -20.18 12.64
C ASN A 187 3.28 -20.67 13.51
N GLY A 188 2.53 -19.76 14.12
CA GLY A 188 1.32 -20.05 14.90
C GLY A 188 1.58 -20.61 16.30
N LEU A 189 2.82 -20.92 16.68
CA LEU A 189 3.14 -21.58 17.95
C LEU A 189 2.83 -20.71 19.17
N ALA A 190 2.79 -19.38 19.00
CA ALA A 190 2.44 -18.40 20.03
C ALA A 190 0.99 -17.91 19.93
N LEU A 191 0.20 -18.41 18.97
CA LEU A 191 -1.19 -18.00 18.73
C LEU A 191 -2.13 -18.64 19.77
N SER A 192 -2.17 -18.09 20.98
CA SER A 192 -2.90 -18.66 22.11
C SER A 192 -3.41 -17.61 23.10
N GLY A 193 -4.27 -18.04 24.03
CA GLY A 193 -4.79 -17.22 25.13
C GLY A 193 -5.38 -15.88 24.68
N THR A 194 -5.10 -14.85 25.47
CA THR A 194 -5.59 -13.47 25.27
C THR A 194 -5.10 -12.84 23.97
N THR A 195 -3.89 -13.18 23.50
CA THR A 195 -3.38 -12.72 22.20
C THR A 195 -4.27 -13.21 21.07
N TYR A 196 -4.65 -14.48 21.09
CA TYR A 196 -5.55 -15.03 20.07
C TYR A 196 -6.94 -14.39 20.13
N GLU A 197 -7.52 -14.26 21.31
CA GLU A 197 -8.86 -13.65 21.48
C GLU A 197 -8.91 -12.24 20.90
N ARG A 198 -7.92 -11.40 21.24
CA ARG A 198 -7.84 -10.03 20.70
C ARG A 198 -7.63 -10.02 19.19
N LEU A 199 -6.75 -10.88 18.66
CA LEU A 199 -6.51 -10.92 17.22
C LEU A 199 -7.73 -11.45 16.45
N ARG A 200 -8.45 -12.43 16.98
CA ARG A 200 -9.69 -12.93 16.40
C ARG A 200 -10.71 -11.81 16.23
N ASP A 201 -10.88 -10.97 17.26
CA ASP A 201 -11.82 -9.85 17.23
C ASP A 201 -11.40 -8.76 16.22
N LEU A 202 -10.09 -8.63 15.94
CA LEU A 202 -9.53 -7.73 14.91
C LEU A 202 -9.51 -8.33 13.49
N ALA A 203 -9.79 -9.64 13.39
CA ALA A 203 -9.90 -10.44 12.19
C ALA A 203 -8.82 -10.18 11.10
N PRO A 204 -7.51 -10.19 11.41
CA PRO A 204 -6.47 -10.13 10.38
C PRO A 204 -6.50 -11.40 9.52
N CYS A 205 -5.87 -11.34 8.35
CA CYS A 205 -5.49 -12.55 7.62
C CYS A 205 -4.31 -13.21 8.36
N PHE A 206 -4.33 -14.52 8.53
CA PHE A 206 -3.18 -15.27 9.04
C PHE A 206 -2.53 -16.02 7.88
N ALA A 207 -1.24 -15.78 7.66
CA ALA A 207 -0.43 -16.62 6.81
C ALA A 207 0.45 -17.51 7.68
N PHE A 208 0.36 -18.83 7.51
CA PHE A 208 1.15 -19.77 8.32
C PHE A 208 2.36 -20.30 7.57
N SER A 209 3.53 -20.27 8.21
CA SER A 209 4.68 -21.01 7.71
C SER A 209 4.51 -22.50 8.00
N PHE A 210 4.21 -23.27 6.96
CA PHE A 210 3.97 -24.72 7.06
C PHE A 210 4.79 -25.47 6.01
N TYR A 211 5.70 -26.33 6.45
CA TYR A 211 6.76 -26.85 5.57
C TYR A 211 6.56 -28.28 5.08
N SER A 212 5.78 -29.10 5.78
CA SER A 212 5.45 -30.46 5.37
C SER A 212 4.19 -30.94 6.08
N HIS A 213 3.45 -31.84 5.41
CA HIS A 213 2.34 -32.60 5.99
C HIS A 213 2.83 -33.75 6.89
N ASP A 214 4.09 -34.16 6.72
CA ASP A 214 4.76 -35.12 7.59
C ASP A 214 5.38 -34.39 8.79
N ALA A 215 5.03 -34.86 9.99
CA ALA A 215 5.40 -34.19 11.24
C ALA A 215 6.91 -34.23 11.48
N GLU A 216 7.56 -35.36 11.21
CA GLU A 216 9.00 -35.51 11.41
C GLU A 216 9.78 -34.57 10.47
N THR A 217 9.38 -34.49 9.21
CA THR A 217 9.98 -33.58 8.22
C THR A 217 9.82 -32.12 8.62
N HIS A 218 8.61 -31.71 9.03
CA HIS A 218 8.34 -30.33 9.44
C HIS A 218 9.15 -29.96 10.69
N ASP A 219 9.15 -30.81 11.71
CA ASP A 219 9.91 -30.59 12.94
C ASP A 219 11.42 -30.55 12.67
N ALA A 220 11.93 -31.35 11.73
CA ALA A 220 13.33 -31.32 11.29
C ALA A 220 13.69 -30.01 10.58
N ILE A 221 12.80 -29.47 9.73
CA ILE A 221 12.98 -28.19 9.05
C ILE A 221 13.01 -27.03 10.06
N THR A 222 12.04 -26.99 10.98
CA THR A 222 11.92 -25.92 12.01
C THR A 222 12.91 -26.07 13.16
N ARG A 223 13.57 -27.25 13.26
CA ARG A 223 14.39 -27.70 14.38
C ARG A 223 13.68 -27.56 15.74
N THR A 224 12.37 -27.76 15.74
CA THR A 224 11.51 -27.54 16.91
C THR A 224 10.55 -28.71 17.04
N PRO A 225 10.80 -29.66 17.97
CA PRO A 225 9.92 -30.81 18.17
C PRO A 225 8.49 -30.39 18.51
N GLY A 226 7.52 -31.02 17.84
CA GLY A 226 6.09 -30.75 17.96
C GLY A 226 5.62 -29.46 17.28
N SER A 227 6.46 -28.77 16.50
CA SER A 227 6.03 -27.57 15.77
C SER A 227 4.90 -27.90 14.79
N HIS A 228 5.01 -29.00 14.03
CA HIS A 228 3.97 -29.43 13.11
C HIS A 228 2.57 -29.50 13.76
N ALA A 229 2.49 -30.18 14.90
CA ALA A 229 1.23 -30.38 15.61
C ALA A 229 0.66 -29.06 16.16
N ARG A 230 1.54 -28.15 16.59
CA ARG A 230 1.16 -26.83 17.12
C ARG A 230 0.71 -25.89 16.01
N THR A 231 1.45 -25.80 14.90
CA THR A 231 1.09 -25.02 13.72
C THR A 231 -0.24 -25.51 13.15
N THR A 232 -0.42 -26.82 12.97
CA THR A 232 -1.67 -27.41 12.48
C THR A 232 -2.86 -27.06 13.37
N ARG A 233 -2.66 -27.08 14.70
CA ARG A 233 -3.71 -26.69 15.66
C ARG A 233 -4.05 -25.21 15.55
N ALA A 234 -3.06 -24.34 15.40
CA ALA A 234 -3.27 -22.91 15.21
C ALA A 234 -4.04 -22.61 13.90
N ILE A 235 -3.66 -23.27 12.80
CA ILE A 235 -4.34 -23.18 11.51
C ILE A 235 -5.81 -23.59 11.65
N ARG A 236 -6.08 -24.79 12.19
CA ARG A 236 -7.45 -25.30 12.37
C ARG A 236 -8.29 -24.36 13.22
N ARG A 237 -7.74 -23.90 14.35
CA ARG A 237 -8.45 -22.97 15.24
C ARG A 237 -8.85 -21.68 14.53
N ALA A 238 -7.94 -21.11 13.72
CA ALA A 238 -8.25 -19.90 12.96
C ALA A 238 -9.35 -20.15 11.90
N ILE A 239 -9.31 -21.29 11.21
CA ILE A 239 -10.35 -21.69 10.24
C ILE A 239 -11.70 -21.89 10.95
N ASP A 240 -11.72 -22.61 12.08
CA ASP A 240 -12.94 -22.91 12.82
C ASP A 240 -13.63 -21.63 13.34
N ASP A 241 -12.85 -20.60 13.68
CA ASP A 241 -13.36 -19.27 14.08
C ASP A 241 -13.65 -18.34 12.88
N GLY A 242 -13.58 -18.83 11.64
CA GLY A 242 -13.94 -18.09 10.43
C GLY A 242 -12.92 -17.03 9.99
N LEU A 243 -11.70 -17.10 10.49
CA LEU A 243 -10.62 -16.19 10.11
C LEU A 243 -10.06 -16.56 8.73
N LYS A 244 -9.58 -15.55 7.99
CA LYS A 244 -8.90 -15.78 6.71
C LYS A 244 -7.53 -16.39 6.97
N VAL A 245 -7.24 -17.49 6.27
CA VAL A 245 -5.98 -18.22 6.38
C VAL A 245 -5.34 -18.43 5.01
N ARG A 246 -4.02 -18.27 4.93
CA ARG A 246 -3.17 -18.51 3.76
C ARG A 246 -2.01 -19.44 4.08
#